data_AF-A0A5M8Q3R6-F1
#
_entry.id   AF-A0A5M8Q3R6-F1
#
_cell.length_a   1.000
_cell.length_b   1.000
_cell.length_c   1.000
_cell.angle_alpha   90.00
_cell.angle_beta   90.00
_cell.angle_gamma   90.00
#
_symmetry.space_group_name_H-M   'P 1'
#
loop_
_entity.id
_entity.type
_entity.pdbx_description
1 polymer ?
#
loop_
_entity_poly.entity_id
_entity_poly.type
_entity_poly.pdbx_seq_one_letter_code
_entity_poly.pdbx_strand_id
1 'polypeptide(L)'
;MTRTARLILTAAALLWTARTCSAIPRPSPNDIGSLFKRANVQFQDCGDENDAKRIKAGRAWSEAANLAEFTIDGSLDDKTKFQGTNAYKHYFEDADSTQVNAMFGSIQAGSSGDSGNAFQLNFIISCKETDACKDALAVTDSAPATSSFTPIIRLCPLFFTDDRTKSFLDSKSTKRDPGRRDNSWCQPNQPFSFFETAGHTFLHEMTHLDQLGVAAGLSERDTNDPNIKSHGTDDIYAIAKGYDPTSPERSARKLKDNWTKYNVDHKNKPELERVENAEGYAASATEFWFQSKCGFTDILP
;
A
#
# COMPACT_ATOMS: atom_id res chain seq x y z
N MET A 1 51.05 -52.36 -35.92
CA MET A 1 49.68 -51.97 -35.56
C MET A 1 49.75 -51.10 -34.32
N THR A 2 49.46 -49.83 -34.53
CA THR A 2 49.51 -48.72 -33.58
C THR A 2 48.21 -48.63 -32.79
N ARG A 3 48.28 -48.30 -31.49
CA ARG A 3 47.64 -47.10 -30.90
C ARG A 3 47.82 -47.07 -29.38
N THR A 4 48.62 -46.10 -28.97
CA THR A 4 48.69 -45.49 -27.64
C THR A 4 47.34 -44.88 -27.25
N ALA A 5 46.80 -45.26 -26.10
CA ALA A 5 45.65 -44.61 -25.49
C ALA A 5 46.13 -43.36 -24.74
N ARG A 6 45.69 -42.17 -25.20
CA ARG A 6 45.88 -40.90 -24.49
C ARG A 6 44.80 -40.75 -23.43
N LEU A 7 45.22 -40.57 -22.17
CA LEU A 7 44.39 -39.98 -21.12
C LEU A 7 43.98 -38.57 -21.56
N ILE A 8 42.68 -38.28 -21.55
CA ILE A 8 42.14 -36.93 -21.61
C ILE A 8 41.72 -36.58 -20.18
N LEU A 9 42.49 -35.70 -19.53
CA LEU A 9 42.03 -34.98 -18.34
C LEU A 9 41.01 -33.94 -18.81
N THR A 10 39.73 -34.16 -18.53
CA THR A 10 38.71 -33.10 -18.57
C THR A 10 38.74 -32.36 -17.24
N ALA A 11 39.20 -31.12 -17.28
CA ALA A 11 39.12 -30.19 -16.16
C ALA A 11 37.65 -29.91 -15.83
N ALA A 12 37.22 -30.26 -14.61
CA ALA A 12 35.96 -29.84 -14.06
C ALA A 12 36.07 -28.35 -13.69
N ALA A 13 35.63 -27.48 -14.59
CA ALA A 13 35.40 -26.08 -14.27
C ALA A 13 34.20 -25.98 -13.34
N LEU A 14 34.44 -25.70 -12.06
CA LEU A 14 33.41 -25.23 -11.13
C LEU A 14 32.87 -23.89 -11.65
N LEU A 15 31.72 -23.95 -12.33
CA LEU A 15 30.88 -22.78 -12.55
C LEU A 15 30.26 -22.37 -11.22
N TRP A 16 30.92 -21.44 -10.53
CA TRP A 16 30.27 -20.61 -9.53
C TRP A 16 29.18 -19.82 -10.26
N THR A 17 27.91 -20.23 -10.09
CA THR A 17 26.79 -19.38 -10.47
C THR A 17 26.83 -18.15 -9.55
N ALA A 18 27.31 -17.04 -10.11
CA ALA A 18 27.10 -15.73 -9.53
C ALA A 18 25.59 -15.61 -9.29
N ARG A 19 25.19 -15.58 -8.02
CA ARG A 19 23.87 -15.09 -7.61
C ARG A 19 23.78 -13.67 -8.17
N THR A 20 23.13 -13.52 -9.31
CA THR A 20 22.67 -12.22 -9.76
C THR A 20 21.68 -11.75 -8.71
N CYS A 21 22.18 -10.97 -7.74
CA CYS A 21 21.34 -10.00 -7.06
C CYS A 21 20.79 -9.12 -8.18
N SER A 22 19.57 -9.41 -8.65
CA SER A 22 18.76 -8.40 -9.30
C SER A 22 18.55 -7.33 -8.25
N ALA A 23 19.48 -6.38 -8.16
CA ALA A 23 19.25 -5.13 -7.50
C ALA A 23 18.05 -4.52 -8.23
N ILE A 24 16.88 -4.58 -7.60
CA ILE A 24 15.72 -3.80 -8.02
C ILE A 24 16.25 -2.37 -8.16
N PRO A 25 16.13 -1.73 -9.34
CA PRO A 25 16.60 -0.37 -9.53
C PRO A 25 16.02 0.50 -8.42
N ARG A 26 16.88 1.23 -7.71
CA ARG A 26 16.41 2.23 -6.76
C ARG A 26 15.68 3.29 -7.57
N PRO A 27 14.41 3.62 -7.28
CA PRO A 27 13.78 4.76 -7.91
C PRO A 27 14.60 6.00 -7.56
N SER A 28 15.11 6.65 -8.59
CA SER A 28 15.78 7.95 -8.48
C SER A 28 14.72 9.02 -8.16
N PRO A 29 15.06 10.11 -7.47
CA PRO A 29 14.19 11.29 -7.41
C PRO A 29 13.71 11.78 -8.79
N ASN A 30 14.44 11.45 -9.86
CA ASN A 30 14.04 11.72 -11.25
C ASN A 30 12.98 10.75 -11.82
N ASP A 31 12.73 9.61 -11.18
CA ASP A 31 11.67 8.64 -11.57
C ASP A 31 10.28 9.04 -11.07
N ILE A 32 10.22 9.95 -10.09
CA ILE A 32 8.99 10.66 -9.69
C ILE A 32 8.33 11.25 -10.94
N GLY A 33 9.09 11.83 -11.86
CA GLY A 33 8.56 12.41 -13.10
C GLY A 33 7.91 11.42 -14.09
N SER A 34 8.09 10.10 -13.94
CA SER A 34 7.48 9.11 -14.85
C SER A 34 6.09 8.66 -14.41
N LEU A 35 5.87 8.51 -13.10
CA LEU A 35 4.56 8.25 -12.48
C LEU A 35 3.64 9.48 -12.59
N PHE A 36 4.21 10.68 -12.52
CA PHE A 36 3.46 11.94 -12.54
C PHE A 36 2.94 12.35 -13.91
N LYS A 37 3.43 11.72 -14.98
CA LYS A 37 3.09 12.15 -16.35
C LYS A 37 1.66 11.81 -16.76
N ARG A 38 0.90 11.03 -15.98
CA ARG A 38 -0.22 10.26 -16.56
C ARG A 38 -1.48 10.08 -15.70
N ALA A 39 -1.46 10.28 -14.39
CA ALA A 39 -2.67 10.57 -13.62
C ALA A 39 -2.97 12.08 -13.71
N ASN A 40 -4.23 12.50 -13.77
CA ASN A 40 -4.57 13.93 -13.74
C ASN A 40 -4.56 14.43 -12.29
N VAL A 41 -3.37 14.39 -11.68
CA VAL A 41 -3.16 14.76 -10.28
C VAL A 41 -2.67 16.19 -10.23
N GLN A 42 -3.46 17.04 -9.57
CA GLN A 42 -3.12 18.44 -9.37
C GLN A 42 -2.69 18.65 -7.92
N PHE A 43 -1.61 19.39 -7.72
CA PHE A 43 -1.21 19.83 -6.38
C PHE A 43 -1.76 21.22 -6.11
N GLN A 44 -2.47 21.38 -5.01
CA GLN A 44 -3.02 22.65 -4.55
C GLN A 44 -2.50 22.96 -3.15
N ASP A 45 -2.16 24.22 -2.89
CA ASP A 45 -1.72 24.72 -1.57
C ASP A 45 -0.50 24.00 -0.96
N CYS A 46 0.24 23.24 -1.77
CA CYS A 46 1.45 22.50 -1.35
C CYS A 46 2.76 23.26 -1.61
N GLY A 47 2.68 24.50 -2.08
CA GLY A 47 3.83 25.26 -2.58
C GLY A 47 4.22 24.90 -4.02
N ASP A 48 5.34 25.47 -4.47
CA ASP A 48 5.92 25.18 -5.78
C ASP A 48 6.64 23.82 -5.80
N GLU A 49 7.18 23.43 -6.95
CA GLU A 49 7.86 22.14 -7.16
C GLU A 49 9.08 21.90 -6.28
N ASN A 50 9.65 22.95 -5.69
CA ASN A 50 10.78 22.87 -4.77
C ASN A 50 10.34 22.91 -3.30
N ASP A 51 9.05 23.12 -3.01
CA ASP A 51 8.52 23.12 -1.65
C ASP A 51 8.58 21.71 -1.02
N ALA A 52 9.06 21.64 0.22
CA ALA A 52 9.21 20.40 0.95
C ALA A 52 7.88 19.64 1.12
N LYS A 53 6.74 20.35 1.26
CA LYS A 53 5.42 19.73 1.34
C LYS A 53 5.06 19.06 0.03
N ARG A 54 5.23 19.74 -1.11
CA ARG A 54 4.96 19.17 -2.43
C ARG A 54 5.87 17.99 -2.74
N ILE A 55 7.16 18.09 -2.43
CA ILE A 55 8.11 16.98 -2.60
C ILE A 55 7.69 15.76 -1.75
N LYS A 56 7.37 15.98 -0.47
CA LYS A 56 6.94 14.90 0.44
C LYS A 56 5.62 14.26 -0.03
N ALA A 57 4.62 15.06 -0.38
CA ALA A 57 3.35 14.61 -0.91
C ALA A 57 3.54 13.77 -2.18
N GLY A 58 4.37 14.26 -3.10
CA GLY A 58 4.67 13.58 -4.34
C GLY A 58 5.40 12.25 -4.15
N ARG A 59 6.35 12.21 -3.22
CA ARG A 59 7.07 10.97 -2.88
C ARG A 59 6.16 9.95 -2.20
N ALA A 60 5.25 10.40 -1.34
CA ALA A 60 4.27 9.53 -0.68
C ALA A 60 3.33 8.87 -1.69
N TRP A 61 2.82 9.63 -2.66
CA TRP A 61 2.02 9.08 -3.75
C TRP A 61 2.80 8.04 -4.58
N SER A 62 4.04 8.36 -4.97
CA SER A 62 4.89 7.41 -5.71
C SER A 62 5.14 6.12 -4.91
N GLU A 63 5.32 6.23 -3.61
CA GLU A 63 5.50 5.08 -2.72
C GLU A 63 4.24 4.24 -2.58
N ALA A 64 3.05 4.86 -2.47
CA ALA A 64 1.78 4.16 -2.48
C ALA A 64 1.58 3.34 -3.76
N ALA A 65 1.91 3.92 -4.91
CA ALA A 65 1.89 3.21 -6.19
C ALA A 65 2.86 2.01 -6.21
N ASN A 66 4.07 2.17 -5.66
CA ASN A 66 5.05 1.08 -5.54
C ASN A 66 4.58 -0.03 -4.60
N LEU A 67 3.90 0.31 -3.49
CA LEU A 67 3.30 -0.68 -2.59
C LEU A 67 2.22 -1.49 -3.30
N ALA A 68 1.33 -0.83 -4.05
CA ALA A 68 0.29 -1.50 -4.82
C ALA A 68 0.88 -2.39 -5.93
N GLU A 69 1.81 -1.87 -6.74
CA GLU A 69 2.53 -2.63 -7.77
C GLU A 69 3.22 -3.85 -7.18
N PHE A 70 3.98 -3.67 -6.10
CA PHE A 70 4.67 -4.78 -5.46
C PHE A 70 3.70 -5.82 -4.89
N THR A 71 2.52 -5.40 -4.43
CA THR A 71 1.50 -6.32 -3.92
C THR A 71 0.94 -7.22 -5.02
N ILE A 72 0.82 -6.72 -6.25
CA ILE A 72 0.39 -7.50 -7.43
C ILE A 72 1.54 -8.37 -7.97
N ASP A 73 2.69 -7.76 -8.25
CA ASP A 73 3.75 -8.40 -9.05
C ASP A 73 4.80 -9.12 -8.20
N GLY A 74 4.94 -8.73 -6.93
CA GLY A 74 5.95 -9.22 -6.00
C GLY A 74 5.75 -10.67 -5.55
N SER A 75 6.72 -11.15 -4.78
CA SER A 75 6.68 -12.45 -4.10
C SER A 75 7.62 -12.46 -2.91
N LEU A 76 7.45 -13.42 -2.02
CA LEU A 76 8.49 -13.82 -1.07
C LEU A 76 9.63 -14.57 -1.80
N ASP A 77 10.72 -14.87 -1.08
CA ASP A 77 11.89 -15.58 -1.62
C ASP A 77 11.53 -16.98 -2.14
N ASP A 78 10.58 -17.65 -1.48
CA ASP A 78 10.06 -18.98 -1.84
C ASP A 78 9.01 -18.94 -2.96
N LYS A 79 8.80 -17.78 -3.59
CA LYS A 79 7.80 -17.50 -4.63
C LYS A 79 6.35 -17.44 -4.16
N THR A 80 6.09 -17.47 -2.85
CA THR A 80 4.76 -17.22 -2.31
C THR A 80 4.27 -15.83 -2.72
N LYS A 81 3.07 -15.79 -3.33
CA LYS A 81 2.37 -14.56 -3.73
C LYS A 81 1.58 -13.98 -2.57
N PHE A 82 1.22 -12.70 -2.69
CA PHE A 82 0.53 -11.92 -1.66
C PHE A 82 -0.61 -12.69 -0.97
N GLN A 83 -1.54 -13.29 -1.74
CA GLN A 83 -2.71 -13.99 -1.20
C GLN A 83 -2.33 -15.23 -0.35
N GLY A 84 -1.15 -15.81 -0.58
CA GLY A 84 -0.64 -16.94 0.20
C GLY A 84 -0.06 -16.55 1.57
N THR A 85 0.19 -15.26 1.80
CA THR A 85 0.93 -14.75 2.97
C THR A 85 0.02 -14.39 4.15
N ASN A 86 0.63 -14.24 5.33
CA ASN A 86 -0.08 -13.71 6.50
C ASN A 86 -0.51 -12.25 6.30
N ALA A 87 0.25 -11.48 5.50
CA ALA A 87 -0.10 -10.10 5.17
C ALA A 87 -1.48 -9.99 4.51
N TYR A 88 -1.90 -10.97 3.70
CA TYR A 88 -3.26 -11.04 3.18
C TYR A 88 -4.25 -11.55 4.22
N LYS A 89 -3.92 -12.68 4.86
CA LYS A 89 -4.81 -13.41 5.79
C LYS A 89 -5.16 -12.65 7.07
N HIS A 90 -4.38 -11.65 7.44
CA HIS A 90 -4.71 -10.77 8.57
C HIS A 90 -5.93 -9.88 8.31
N TYR A 91 -6.19 -9.53 7.05
CA TYR A 91 -7.18 -8.52 6.70
C TYR A 91 -8.31 -9.06 5.82
N PHE A 92 -8.04 -10.13 5.06
CA PHE A 92 -8.95 -10.65 4.04
C PHE A 92 -9.10 -12.17 4.13
N GLU A 93 -10.18 -12.67 3.54
CA GLU A 93 -10.47 -14.10 3.30
C GLU A 93 -10.26 -14.42 1.82
N ASP A 94 -10.04 -15.69 1.47
CA ASP A 94 -9.80 -16.10 0.06
C ASP A 94 -10.88 -15.61 -0.92
N ALA A 95 -12.14 -15.48 -0.44
CA ALA A 95 -13.26 -14.97 -1.22
C ALA A 95 -13.11 -13.49 -1.64
N ASP A 96 -12.29 -12.72 -0.92
CA ASP A 96 -12.06 -11.29 -1.17
C ASP A 96 -11.01 -11.06 -2.28
N SER A 97 -10.31 -12.12 -2.71
CA SER A 97 -9.12 -12.03 -3.56
C SER A 97 -9.35 -11.30 -4.87
N THR A 98 -10.55 -11.42 -5.44
CA THR A 98 -10.91 -10.76 -6.69
C THR A 98 -11.01 -9.24 -6.50
N GLN A 99 -11.78 -8.76 -5.52
CA GLN A 99 -11.87 -7.32 -5.23
C GLN A 99 -10.52 -6.76 -4.76
N VAL A 100 -9.76 -7.51 -3.96
CA VAL A 100 -8.47 -7.04 -3.46
C VAL A 100 -7.46 -6.84 -4.59
N ASN A 101 -7.37 -7.82 -5.51
CA ASN A 101 -6.53 -7.70 -6.70
C ASN A 101 -7.01 -6.58 -7.63
N ALA A 102 -8.32 -6.39 -7.79
CA ALA A 102 -8.88 -5.34 -8.62
C ALA A 102 -8.58 -3.94 -8.06
N MET A 103 -8.61 -3.76 -6.73
CA MET A 103 -8.24 -2.49 -6.08
C MET A 103 -6.76 -2.16 -6.30
N PHE A 104 -5.84 -3.05 -5.92
CA PHE A 104 -4.40 -2.81 -6.14
C PHE A 104 -4.06 -2.68 -7.63
N GLY A 105 -4.70 -3.47 -8.50
CA GLY A 105 -4.57 -3.38 -9.94
C GLY A 105 -5.06 -2.04 -10.50
N SER A 106 -6.15 -1.47 -9.94
CA SER A 106 -6.67 -0.15 -10.35
C SER A 106 -5.77 0.99 -9.88
N ILE A 107 -5.21 0.88 -8.67
CA ILE A 107 -4.19 1.82 -8.17
C ILE A 107 -2.94 1.77 -9.06
N GLN A 108 -2.45 0.57 -9.38
CA GLN A 108 -1.30 0.37 -10.26
C GLN A 108 -1.60 0.90 -11.67
N ALA A 109 -2.71 0.51 -12.30
CA ALA A 109 -3.08 0.94 -13.66
C ALA A 109 -3.27 2.46 -13.75
N GLY A 110 -3.95 3.04 -12.76
CA GLY A 110 -4.16 4.48 -12.66
C GLY A 110 -2.88 5.28 -12.41
N SER A 111 -1.83 4.63 -11.89
CA SER A 111 -0.52 5.23 -11.63
C SER A 111 0.53 4.94 -12.72
N SER A 112 0.42 3.82 -13.44
CA SER A 112 1.40 3.36 -14.44
C SER A 112 1.21 4.00 -15.82
N GLY A 113 0.02 4.55 -16.08
CA GLY A 113 -0.25 5.40 -17.23
C GLY A 113 0.09 4.78 -18.58
N ASP A 114 -0.12 3.47 -18.73
CA ASP A 114 -0.05 2.88 -20.05
C ASP A 114 -1.15 3.51 -20.93
N SER A 115 -0.77 4.11 -22.06
CA SER A 115 -1.68 4.87 -22.94
C SER A 115 -2.73 4.00 -23.65
N GLY A 116 -2.74 2.70 -23.36
CA GLY A 116 -3.76 1.74 -23.77
C GLY A 116 -4.82 1.41 -22.71
N ASN A 117 -4.63 1.82 -21.44
CA ASN A 117 -5.62 1.60 -20.38
C ASN A 117 -6.61 2.77 -20.32
N ALA A 118 -7.91 2.46 -20.39
CA ALA A 118 -8.99 3.44 -20.36
C ALA A 118 -9.21 4.12 -18.99
N PHE A 119 -8.48 3.70 -17.95
CA PHE A 119 -8.66 4.15 -16.58
C PHE A 119 -7.54 5.13 -16.16
N GLN A 120 -7.91 6.38 -15.89
CA GLN A 120 -7.01 7.43 -15.42
C GLN A 120 -7.53 8.00 -14.11
N LEU A 121 -6.70 8.02 -13.06
CA LEU A 121 -7.07 8.65 -11.79
C LEU A 121 -7.17 10.17 -11.94
N ASN A 122 -8.26 10.74 -11.41
CA ASN A 122 -8.53 12.17 -11.44
C ASN A 122 -8.89 12.67 -10.03
N PHE A 123 -7.91 13.25 -9.34
CA PHE A 123 -8.07 13.82 -8.00
C PHE A 123 -7.06 14.95 -7.76
N ILE A 124 -7.31 15.75 -6.73
CA ILE A 124 -6.41 16.82 -6.29
C ILE A 124 -5.68 16.35 -5.02
N ILE A 125 -4.38 16.62 -4.94
CA ILE A 125 -3.63 16.56 -3.68
C ILE A 125 -3.59 17.98 -3.11
N SER A 126 -4.25 18.19 -1.98
CA SER A 126 -4.27 19.49 -1.29
C SER A 126 -3.44 19.44 -0.01
N CYS A 127 -2.66 20.49 0.25
CA CYS A 127 -1.98 20.70 1.54
C CYS A 127 -2.63 21.83 2.35
N LYS A 128 -3.87 22.22 1.99
CA LYS A 128 -4.65 23.22 2.69
C LYS A 128 -5.28 22.63 3.94
N GLU A 129 -5.01 23.25 5.08
CA GLU A 129 -5.63 22.90 6.35
C GLU A 129 -7.13 23.27 6.36
N THR A 130 -7.95 22.37 6.89
CA THR A 130 -9.40 22.54 7.09
C THR A 130 -9.81 21.95 8.44
N ASP A 131 -11.05 22.19 8.88
CA ASP A 131 -11.54 21.64 10.16
C ASP A 131 -11.51 20.10 10.19
N ALA A 132 -11.63 19.44 9.04
CA ALA A 132 -11.52 17.99 8.90
C ALA A 132 -10.11 17.47 9.22
N CYS A 133 -9.09 18.33 9.21
CA CYS A 133 -7.72 17.95 9.55
C CYS A 133 -7.44 17.85 11.05
N LYS A 134 -8.42 18.13 11.90
CA LYS A 134 -8.23 18.03 13.35
C LYS A 134 -7.88 16.59 13.73
N ASP A 135 -6.68 16.41 14.27
CA ASP A 135 -6.12 15.12 14.71
C ASP A 135 -5.95 14.06 13.60
N ALA A 136 -6.05 14.44 12.33
CA ALA A 136 -5.91 13.54 11.18
C ALA A 136 -4.55 13.68 10.49
N LEU A 137 -4.02 12.58 9.94
CA LEU A 137 -2.87 12.61 9.04
C LEU A 137 -3.29 13.11 7.66
N ALA A 138 -4.35 12.54 7.11
CA ALA A 138 -4.94 12.96 5.85
C ALA A 138 -6.46 12.71 5.90
N VAL A 139 -7.17 13.26 4.92
CA VAL A 139 -8.59 13.00 4.70
C VAL A 139 -8.86 12.99 3.20
N THR A 140 -9.81 12.17 2.77
CA THR A 140 -10.18 12.03 1.35
C THR A 140 -11.65 12.30 1.13
N ASP A 141 -11.97 13.07 0.08
CA ASP A 141 -13.35 13.20 -0.37
C ASP A 141 -13.77 11.91 -1.10
N SER A 142 -14.65 11.14 -0.50
CA SER A 142 -15.14 9.87 -1.07
C SER A 142 -16.26 10.06 -2.09
N ALA A 143 -16.74 11.27 -2.34
CA ALA A 143 -17.82 11.52 -3.30
C ALA A 143 -17.39 11.22 -4.75
N PRO A 144 -18.29 10.69 -5.60
CA PRO A 144 -18.03 10.53 -7.02
C PRO A 144 -17.67 11.87 -7.69
N ALA A 145 -16.70 11.84 -8.60
CA ALA A 145 -16.34 13.01 -9.38
C ALA A 145 -17.50 13.47 -10.28
N THR A 146 -17.65 14.78 -10.45
CA THR A 146 -18.64 15.38 -11.37
C THR A 146 -17.98 16.44 -12.24
N SER A 147 -18.73 17.06 -13.16
CA SER A 147 -18.20 18.16 -13.98
C SER A 147 -17.80 19.40 -13.16
N SER A 148 -18.31 19.54 -11.93
CA SER A 148 -18.03 20.67 -11.03
C SER A 148 -17.26 20.27 -9.77
N PHE A 149 -16.90 19.00 -9.62
CA PHE A 149 -16.25 18.47 -8.43
C PHE A 149 -15.19 17.45 -8.80
N THR A 150 -13.95 17.71 -8.35
CA THR A 150 -12.83 16.78 -8.41
C THR A 150 -12.51 16.34 -6.98
N PRO A 151 -12.51 15.03 -6.67
CA PRO A 151 -12.16 14.53 -5.35
C PRO A 151 -10.80 15.01 -4.88
N ILE A 152 -10.66 15.25 -3.58
CA ILE A 152 -9.42 15.74 -2.97
C ILE A 152 -8.90 14.72 -1.96
N ILE A 153 -7.62 14.36 -2.08
CA ILE A 153 -6.83 13.82 -0.96
C ILE A 153 -6.14 15.00 -0.30
N ARG A 154 -6.45 15.26 0.97
CA ARG A 154 -5.92 16.38 1.73
C ARG A 154 -4.91 15.88 2.74
N LEU A 155 -3.67 16.32 2.60
CA LEU A 155 -2.59 16.04 3.53
C LEU A 155 -2.62 17.08 4.64
N CYS A 156 -2.99 16.67 5.83
CA CYS A 156 -3.16 17.53 6.99
C CYS A 156 -1.81 17.89 7.63
N PRO A 157 -1.73 18.92 8.50
CA PRO A 157 -0.45 19.32 9.11
C PRO A 157 0.31 18.19 9.81
N LEU A 158 -0.41 17.24 10.43
CA LEU A 158 0.20 16.06 11.06
C LEU A 158 0.89 15.15 10.03
N PHE A 159 0.42 15.04 8.79
CA PHE A 159 1.13 14.30 7.73
C PHE A 159 2.58 14.76 7.56
N PHE A 160 2.88 16.02 7.83
CA PHE A 160 4.23 16.56 7.61
C PHE A 160 5.12 16.40 8.84
N THR A 161 4.54 16.16 10.02
CA THR A 161 5.23 16.27 11.32
C THR A 161 5.15 15.02 12.20
N ASP A 162 4.16 14.14 11.98
CA ASP A 162 3.92 12.91 12.76
C ASP A 162 4.93 11.80 12.40
N ASP A 163 5.36 11.05 13.41
CA ASP A 163 6.36 9.99 13.27
C ASP A 163 5.95 8.90 12.26
N ARG A 164 4.65 8.58 12.16
CA ARG A 164 4.11 7.56 11.23
C ARG A 164 4.35 7.89 9.76
N THR A 165 4.50 9.17 9.44
CA THR A 165 4.68 9.65 8.06
C THR A 165 6.05 10.28 7.83
N LYS A 166 6.96 10.24 8.81
CA LYS A 166 8.34 10.76 8.65
C LYS A 166 9.18 9.89 7.72
N SER A 167 8.89 8.60 7.67
CA SER A 167 9.68 7.63 6.91
C SER A 167 9.06 7.31 5.55
N PHE A 168 9.93 6.85 4.66
CA PHE A 168 9.63 6.27 3.35
C PHE A 168 10.27 4.87 3.30
N LEU A 169 9.85 4.01 2.37
CA LEU A 169 10.34 2.63 2.25
C LEU A 169 11.86 2.54 2.10
N ASP A 170 12.50 3.55 1.51
CA ASP A 170 13.94 3.66 1.32
C ASP A 170 14.66 4.48 2.41
N SER A 171 13.95 4.99 3.43
CA SER A 171 14.56 5.74 4.54
C SER A 171 15.48 4.90 5.43
N LYS A 172 15.27 3.58 5.49
CA LYS A 172 16.11 2.64 6.23
C LYS A 172 16.52 1.47 5.34
N SER A 173 17.60 0.80 5.70
CA SER A 173 18.03 -0.37 4.94
C SER A 173 17.08 -1.55 5.17
N THR A 174 16.80 -2.32 4.12
CA THR A 174 16.15 -3.64 4.24
C THR A 174 17.17 -4.78 4.38
N LYS A 175 18.43 -4.46 4.68
CA LYS A 175 19.42 -5.49 5.00
C LYS A 175 19.19 -6.01 6.41
N ARG A 176 19.10 -7.33 6.54
CA ARG A 176 19.25 -8.03 7.82
C ARG A 176 20.69 -7.84 8.31
N ASP A 177 20.89 -6.91 9.22
CA ASP A 177 22.17 -6.74 9.92
C ASP A 177 21.96 -6.93 11.42
N PRO A 178 22.24 -8.14 11.96
CA PRO A 178 22.08 -8.40 13.39
C PRO A 178 23.00 -7.55 14.28
N GLY A 179 24.05 -6.92 13.72
CA GLY A 179 25.02 -6.09 14.45
C GLY A 179 24.84 -4.58 14.31
N ARG A 180 23.98 -4.09 13.39
CA ARG A 180 23.66 -2.67 13.22
C ARG A 180 22.15 -2.47 13.06
N ARG A 181 21.45 -2.54 14.18
CA ARG A 181 19.97 -2.44 14.22
C ARG A 181 19.49 -1.02 13.95
N ASP A 182 20.34 -0.03 14.21
CA ASP A 182 19.97 1.36 14.41
C ASP A 182 19.42 2.05 13.13
N ASN A 183 19.67 1.48 11.94
CA ASN A 183 19.25 2.03 10.64
C ASN A 183 18.67 0.98 9.68
N SER A 184 18.00 -0.05 10.20
CA SER A 184 17.35 -1.10 9.39
C SER A 184 15.84 -1.18 9.65
N TRP A 185 15.09 -1.46 8.59
CA TRP A 185 13.69 -1.90 8.68
C TRP A 185 13.58 -3.31 9.23
N CYS A 186 14.60 -4.14 9.00
CA CYS A 186 14.53 -5.56 9.33
C CYS A 186 14.93 -5.85 10.78
N GLN A 187 14.39 -5.05 11.71
CA GLN A 187 14.52 -5.26 13.14
C GLN A 187 13.44 -6.23 13.62
N PRO A 188 13.80 -7.28 14.36
CA PRO A 188 12.81 -8.23 14.88
C PRO A 188 11.92 -7.57 15.95
N ASN A 189 10.69 -8.08 16.09
CA ASN A 189 9.73 -7.70 17.14
C ASN A 189 9.33 -6.22 17.16
N GLN A 190 9.42 -5.52 16.03
CA GLN A 190 8.87 -4.18 15.91
C GLN A 190 7.34 -4.25 15.75
N PRO A 191 6.58 -3.33 16.37
CA PRO A 191 5.14 -3.22 16.17
C PRO A 191 4.83 -2.72 14.75
N PHE A 192 3.59 -2.87 14.29
CA PHE A 192 3.18 -2.41 12.97
C PHE A 192 3.49 -0.92 12.74
N SER A 193 3.28 -0.08 13.76
CA SER A 193 3.55 1.37 13.69
C SER A 193 5.00 1.74 13.41
N PHE A 194 5.95 0.83 13.62
CA PHE A 194 7.32 1.03 13.18
C PHE A 194 7.43 1.04 11.67
N PHE A 195 6.60 0.27 10.97
CA PHE A 195 6.63 0.06 9.53
C PHE A 195 5.76 1.05 8.74
N GLU A 196 4.96 1.86 9.43
CA GLU A 196 4.19 2.93 8.79
C GLU A 196 5.11 3.93 8.09
N THR A 197 4.69 4.33 6.89
CA THR A 197 5.38 5.31 6.05
C THR A 197 4.41 6.33 5.49
N ALA A 198 4.92 7.41 4.92
CA ALA A 198 4.08 8.36 4.20
C ALA A 198 3.30 7.69 3.04
N GLY A 199 3.89 6.70 2.36
CA GLY A 199 3.23 5.93 1.31
C GLY A 199 2.15 4.99 1.83
N HIS A 200 2.29 4.43 3.05
CA HIS A 200 1.21 3.69 3.70
C HIS A 200 -0.03 4.57 3.88
N THR A 201 0.12 5.75 4.52
CA THR A 201 -1.00 6.68 4.72
C THR A 201 -1.58 7.12 3.38
N PHE A 202 -0.75 7.43 2.39
CA PHE A 202 -1.27 7.83 1.09
C PHE A 202 -2.03 6.70 0.38
N LEU A 203 -1.55 5.45 0.48
CA LEU A 203 -2.25 4.28 -0.05
C LEU A 203 -3.61 4.08 0.61
N HIS A 204 -3.69 4.25 1.94
CA HIS A 204 -4.95 4.26 2.69
C HIS A 204 -5.94 5.26 2.07
N GLU A 205 -5.53 6.52 1.97
CA GLU A 205 -6.36 7.60 1.43
C GLU A 205 -6.81 7.36 0.00
N MET A 206 -5.96 6.77 -0.85
CA MET A 206 -6.33 6.44 -2.22
C MET A 206 -7.54 5.49 -2.26
N THR A 207 -7.66 4.56 -1.33
CA THR A 207 -8.78 3.58 -1.35
C THR A 207 -10.13 4.21 -1.05
N HIS A 208 -10.17 5.38 -0.39
CA HIS A 208 -11.41 6.13 -0.16
C HIS A 208 -11.97 6.78 -1.44
N LEU A 209 -11.17 6.90 -2.51
CA LEU A 209 -11.65 7.48 -3.76
C LEU A 209 -12.70 6.58 -4.42
N ASP A 210 -13.91 7.12 -4.64
CA ASP A 210 -15.01 6.42 -5.31
C ASP A 210 -14.59 5.76 -6.62
N GLN A 211 -13.81 6.49 -7.43
CA GLN A 211 -13.33 6.01 -8.73
C GLN A 211 -12.55 4.69 -8.61
N LEU A 212 -11.75 4.52 -7.55
CA LEU A 212 -11.02 3.29 -7.30
C LEU A 212 -11.94 2.17 -6.82
N GLY A 213 -12.92 2.49 -5.98
CA GLY A 213 -13.97 1.57 -5.59
C GLY A 213 -14.76 1.01 -6.77
N VAL A 214 -15.19 1.89 -7.69
CA VAL A 214 -15.87 1.52 -8.94
C VAL A 214 -14.99 0.59 -9.77
N ALA A 215 -13.72 0.94 -9.97
CA ALA A 215 -12.79 0.15 -10.76
C ALA A 215 -12.48 -1.22 -10.13
N ALA A 216 -12.49 -1.30 -8.79
CA ALA A 216 -12.31 -2.52 -8.02
C ALA A 216 -13.58 -3.39 -7.95
N GLY A 217 -14.74 -2.88 -8.39
CA GLY A 217 -16.02 -3.56 -8.30
C GLY A 217 -16.59 -3.62 -6.88
N LEU A 218 -16.26 -2.66 -6.03
CA LEU A 218 -16.90 -2.50 -4.71
C LEU A 218 -18.38 -2.10 -4.88
N SER A 219 -19.19 -2.38 -3.87
CA SER A 219 -20.59 -1.97 -3.88
C SER A 219 -20.71 -0.49 -3.51
N GLU A 220 -21.67 0.21 -4.13
CA GLU A 220 -22.06 1.55 -3.72
C GLU A 220 -22.71 1.51 -2.33
N ARG A 221 -22.32 2.43 -1.45
CA ARG A 221 -22.79 2.49 -0.05
C ARG A 221 -23.06 3.91 0.39
N ASP A 222 -23.89 4.04 1.41
CA ASP A 222 -24.14 5.32 2.07
C ASP A 222 -22.90 5.71 2.89
N THR A 223 -22.47 6.97 2.76
CA THR A 223 -21.39 7.52 3.59
C THR A 223 -21.97 8.15 4.86
N ASN A 224 -21.10 8.72 5.71
CA ASN A 224 -21.54 9.52 6.85
C ASN A 224 -22.31 10.80 6.45
N ASP A 225 -22.17 11.26 5.20
CA ASP A 225 -23.05 12.28 4.62
C ASP A 225 -24.23 11.58 3.92
N PRO A 226 -25.48 11.79 4.37
CA PRO A 226 -26.66 11.13 3.80
C PRO A 226 -26.93 11.51 2.33
N ASN A 227 -26.27 12.52 1.79
CA ASN A 227 -26.41 12.94 0.39
C ASN A 227 -25.32 12.37 -0.52
N ILE A 228 -24.33 11.66 0.06
CA ILE A 228 -23.21 11.10 -0.68
C ILE A 228 -23.27 9.58 -0.58
N LYS A 229 -23.30 8.98 -1.76
CA LYS A 229 -23.05 7.55 -1.95
C LYS A 229 -21.70 7.37 -2.61
N SER A 230 -20.98 6.33 -2.21
CA SER A 230 -19.62 6.08 -2.67
C SER A 230 -19.34 4.59 -2.78
N HIS A 231 -18.49 4.23 -3.73
CA HIS A 231 -17.85 2.92 -3.81
C HIS A 231 -16.50 2.89 -3.08
N GLY A 232 -16.02 4.04 -2.60
CA GLY A 232 -14.81 4.15 -1.81
C GLY A 232 -14.88 3.33 -0.52
N THR A 233 -13.72 2.97 0.00
CA THR A 233 -13.61 2.32 1.31
C THR A 233 -13.95 3.30 2.44
N ASP A 234 -14.17 2.78 3.64
CA ASP A 234 -14.34 3.52 4.89
C ASP A 234 -13.30 3.11 5.93
N ASP A 235 -13.25 3.89 7.01
CA ASP A 235 -12.53 3.56 8.22
C ASP A 235 -13.45 2.88 9.24
N ILE A 236 -13.27 1.57 9.46
CA ILE A 236 -14.08 0.83 10.43
C ILE A 236 -14.08 1.48 11.82
N TYR A 237 -12.95 2.05 12.23
CA TYR A 237 -12.76 2.69 13.53
C TYR A 237 -13.45 4.05 13.65
N ALA A 238 -13.84 4.67 12.52
CA ALA A 238 -14.60 5.91 12.50
C ALA A 238 -16.12 5.67 12.51
N ILE A 239 -16.59 4.57 11.89
CA ILE A 239 -18.02 4.32 11.69
C ILE A 239 -18.64 3.35 12.70
N ALA A 240 -17.84 2.47 13.31
CA ALA A 240 -18.34 1.42 14.19
C ALA A 240 -17.76 1.49 15.60
N LYS A 241 -18.56 1.10 16.59
CA LYS A 241 -18.13 1.04 17.99
C LYS A 241 -17.30 -0.22 18.25
N GLY A 242 -16.38 -0.11 19.21
CA GLY A 242 -15.56 -1.25 19.63
C GLY A 242 -14.31 -1.46 18.79
N TYR A 243 -13.99 -0.54 17.90
CA TYR A 243 -12.73 -0.46 17.17
C TYR A 243 -11.86 0.65 17.78
N ASP A 244 -10.55 0.48 17.72
CA ASP A 244 -9.57 1.41 18.31
C ASP A 244 -9.02 2.32 17.21
N PRO A 245 -9.33 3.64 17.23
CA PRO A 245 -8.83 4.59 16.25
C PRO A 245 -7.32 4.86 16.40
N THR A 246 -6.70 4.45 17.51
CA THR A 246 -5.26 4.61 17.75
C THR A 246 -4.43 3.43 17.24
N SER A 247 -5.10 2.37 16.78
CA SER A 247 -4.49 1.21 16.13
C SER A 247 -5.35 0.73 14.96
N PRO A 248 -5.39 1.51 13.86
CA PRO A 248 -6.20 1.19 12.68
C PRO A 248 -5.96 -0.23 12.15
N GLU A 249 -4.71 -0.69 12.13
CA GLU A 249 -4.32 -2.02 11.68
C GLU A 249 -4.96 -3.11 12.53
N ARG A 250 -4.98 -2.95 13.86
CA ARG A 250 -5.66 -3.87 14.78
C ARG A 250 -7.15 -3.85 14.55
N SER A 251 -7.71 -2.67 14.30
CA SER A 251 -9.13 -2.52 13.99
C SER A 251 -9.50 -3.25 12.70
N ALA A 252 -8.66 -3.18 11.66
CA ALA A 252 -8.83 -3.91 10.42
C ALA A 252 -8.70 -5.44 10.61
N ARG A 253 -7.70 -5.92 11.37
CA ARG A 253 -7.58 -7.35 11.74
C ARG A 253 -8.80 -7.84 12.53
N LYS A 254 -9.27 -7.04 13.49
CA LYS A 254 -10.48 -7.34 14.28
C LYS A 254 -11.73 -7.41 13.40
N LEU A 255 -11.83 -6.58 12.36
CA LEU A 255 -12.93 -6.66 11.40
C LEU A 255 -12.95 -8.02 10.70
N LYS A 256 -11.79 -8.50 10.23
CA LYS A 256 -11.65 -9.83 9.64
C LYS A 256 -12.06 -10.94 10.62
N ASP A 257 -11.61 -10.86 11.87
CA ASP A 257 -11.97 -11.84 12.91
C ASP A 257 -13.47 -11.86 13.21
N ASN A 258 -14.11 -10.69 13.26
CA ASN A 258 -15.56 -10.59 13.47
C ASN A 258 -16.35 -11.20 12.32
N TRP A 259 -15.90 -11.00 11.08
CA TRP A 259 -16.48 -11.68 9.92
C TRP A 259 -16.28 -13.19 9.96
N THR A 260 -15.09 -13.65 10.37
CA THR A 260 -14.82 -15.09 10.53
C THR A 260 -15.81 -15.72 11.51
N LYS A 261 -16.09 -15.04 12.63
CA LYS A 261 -17.07 -15.49 13.63
C LYS A 261 -18.50 -15.48 13.08
N TYR A 262 -18.91 -14.38 12.45
CA TYR A 262 -20.24 -14.25 11.84
C TYR A 262 -20.51 -15.33 10.78
N ASN A 263 -19.50 -15.70 9.98
CA ASN A 263 -19.65 -16.76 8.98
C ASN A 263 -19.88 -18.15 9.60
N VAL A 264 -19.55 -18.35 10.88
CA VAL A 264 -19.76 -19.60 11.61
C VAL A 264 -21.09 -19.59 12.37
N ASP A 265 -21.40 -18.50 13.08
CA ASP A 265 -22.54 -18.48 14.01
C ASP A 265 -23.73 -17.64 13.54
N HIS A 266 -23.55 -16.85 12.48
CA HIS A 266 -24.50 -15.89 11.92
C HIS A 266 -25.05 -14.88 12.93
N LYS A 267 -24.24 -14.52 13.94
CA LYS A 267 -24.56 -13.52 14.97
C LYS A 267 -23.66 -12.31 14.84
N ASN A 268 -24.23 -11.13 15.12
CA ASN A 268 -23.50 -9.85 15.12
C ASN A 268 -22.76 -9.61 13.80
N LYS A 269 -23.52 -9.47 12.70
CA LYS A 269 -22.97 -9.13 11.39
C LYS A 269 -22.10 -7.86 11.52
N PRO A 270 -20.83 -7.86 11.09
CA PRO A 270 -20.00 -6.67 11.12
C PRO A 270 -20.58 -5.55 10.25
N GLU A 271 -20.29 -4.31 10.65
CA GLU A 271 -20.84 -3.09 10.05
C GLU A 271 -20.28 -2.78 8.66
N LEU A 272 -19.10 -3.33 8.34
CA LEU A 272 -18.34 -3.05 7.12
C LEU A 272 -17.83 -4.35 6.51
N GLU A 273 -17.91 -4.55 5.20
CA GLU A 273 -17.21 -5.68 4.57
C GLU A 273 -15.68 -5.50 4.65
N ARG A 274 -14.92 -6.59 4.67
CA ARG A 274 -13.44 -6.50 4.79
C ARG A 274 -12.81 -5.70 3.64
N VAL A 275 -13.30 -5.93 2.42
CA VAL A 275 -12.88 -5.24 1.18
C VAL A 275 -13.34 -3.78 1.11
N GLU A 276 -14.14 -3.34 2.09
CA GLU A 276 -14.62 -1.97 2.17
C GLU A 276 -13.86 -1.16 3.23
N ASN A 277 -12.84 -1.74 3.88
CA ASN A 277 -12.04 -1.06 4.90
C ASN A 277 -10.69 -0.59 4.34
N ALA A 278 -10.44 0.72 4.38
CA ALA A 278 -9.24 1.34 3.79
C ALA A 278 -7.94 0.78 4.37
N GLU A 279 -7.89 0.71 5.69
CA GLU A 279 -6.71 0.25 6.41
C GLU A 279 -6.34 -1.21 6.10
N GLY A 280 -7.30 -2.06 5.74
CA GLY A 280 -7.02 -3.44 5.35
C GLY A 280 -6.10 -3.51 4.12
N TYR A 281 -6.28 -2.60 3.16
CA TYR A 281 -5.42 -2.49 1.98
C TYR A 281 -4.04 -1.92 2.31
N ALA A 282 -3.99 -0.79 3.03
CA ALA A 282 -2.73 -0.14 3.35
C ALA A 282 -1.85 -1.03 4.24
N ALA A 283 -2.43 -1.65 5.27
CA ALA A 283 -1.71 -2.51 6.18
C ALA A 283 -1.24 -3.82 5.53
N SER A 284 -2.10 -4.48 4.75
CA SER A 284 -1.72 -5.72 4.06
C SER A 284 -0.59 -5.51 3.05
N ALA A 285 -0.62 -4.42 2.27
CA ALA A 285 0.46 -4.09 1.33
C ALA A 285 1.78 -3.78 2.06
N THR A 286 1.70 -3.04 3.17
CA THR A 286 2.85 -2.69 4.01
C THR A 286 3.47 -3.95 4.62
N GLU A 287 2.65 -4.83 5.20
CA GLU A 287 3.14 -6.10 5.73
C GLU A 287 3.78 -6.95 4.66
N PHE A 288 3.15 -7.08 3.49
CA PHE A 288 3.69 -7.91 2.42
C PHE A 288 5.03 -7.40 1.92
N TRP A 289 5.18 -6.08 1.78
CA TRP A 289 6.46 -5.46 1.46
C TRP A 289 7.55 -5.86 2.45
N PHE A 290 7.32 -5.67 3.75
CA PHE A 290 8.33 -5.98 4.77
C PHE A 290 8.52 -7.48 5.01
N GLN A 291 7.49 -8.31 4.86
CA GLN A 291 7.65 -9.77 4.81
C GLN A 291 8.59 -10.19 3.68
N SER A 292 8.43 -9.61 2.48
CA SER A 292 9.33 -9.89 1.36
C SER A 292 10.75 -9.34 1.60
N LYS A 293 10.88 -8.07 1.97
CA LYS A 293 12.21 -7.42 2.08
C LYS A 293 13.00 -7.87 3.30
N CYS A 294 12.32 -8.17 4.39
CA CYS A 294 12.94 -8.55 5.66
C CYS A 294 12.79 -10.02 6.00
N GLY A 295 12.12 -10.82 5.15
CA GLY A 295 11.87 -12.25 5.36
C GLY A 295 11.11 -12.55 6.66
N PHE A 296 10.33 -11.59 7.15
CA PHE A 296 9.47 -11.82 8.30
C PHE A 296 8.36 -12.80 7.91
N THR A 297 8.00 -13.70 8.82
CA THR A 297 6.81 -14.54 8.65
C THR A 297 5.54 -13.78 9.06
N ASP A 298 5.70 -12.82 9.97
CA ASP A 298 4.61 -12.06 10.57
C ASP A 298 5.13 -10.69 11.05
N ILE A 299 4.26 -9.68 11.08
CA ILE A 299 4.50 -8.38 11.68
C ILE A 299 3.52 -8.24 12.84
N LEU A 300 4.07 -7.90 14.01
CA LEU A 300 3.26 -7.74 15.22
C LEU A 300 2.22 -6.65 14.97
N PRO A 301 0.95 -6.87 15.36
CA PRO A 301 0.00 -5.78 15.39
C PRO A 301 0.52 -4.70 16.34
#